data_AF-A0A831R7Y4-F1
#
_entry.id   AF-A0A831R7Y4-F1
#
_cell.length_a   1.000
_cell.length_b   1.000
_cell.length_c   1.000
_cell.angle_alpha   90.00
_cell.angle_beta   90.00
_cell.angle_gamma   90.00
#
_symmetry.space_group_name_H-M   'P 1'
#
loop_
_entity.id
_entity.type
_entity.pdbx_description
1 polymer ?
#
loop_
_entity_poly.entity_id
_entity_poly.type
_entity_poly.pdbx_seq_one_letter_code
_entity_poly.pdbx_strand_id
1 'polypeptide(L)'
;MSFAFGIGIGTQNNQGEWLEVFYPQPIMTPGRELIDVVETALDYKGGNQAIHATAEQLTQFANALRQTDATDQASLAEKAANSKRPVVVTVLETDDTASSTPEVYLKLHLISHRQAKPHGLKLDGIFGLLPNLAWTNEGAIDLNELPERQLKARLDGRTLEIKSVDKFPQMTDYVVPKGVRIADTARVRLGAYVGEGTTVMHEGFINFNAGTEGASMIEGRISAGVMVGKGSDLGGGCSTMGTLSGGGNMVIAVGENCLIGANAGIGIPLGDRCKVEAGLYVTAGTKVALLDDDNKLVEVIKARDLANKPDLLFRRNSQTGAVECKTNKSAIELNEELHANN
;
A
#
# COMPACT_ATOMS: atom_id res chain seq x y z
N MET A 1 21.43 14.52 6.45
CA MET A 1 20.78 14.14 5.17
C MET A 1 19.34 13.83 5.51
N SER A 2 18.38 14.42 4.82
CA SER A 2 16.96 14.19 5.12
C SER A 2 16.45 12.95 4.38
N PHE A 3 15.57 12.20 5.04
CA PHE A 3 14.95 10.98 4.55
C PHE A 3 13.92 11.22 3.44
N ALA A 4 13.04 12.21 3.59
CA ALA A 4 12.03 12.51 2.59
C ALA A 4 11.61 13.99 2.56
N PHE A 5 11.06 14.41 1.43
CA PHE A 5 10.59 15.78 1.21
C PHE A 5 9.34 15.79 0.33
N GLY A 6 8.43 16.74 0.56
CA GLY A 6 7.33 17.02 -0.36
C GLY A 6 6.69 18.38 -0.16
N ILE A 7 6.34 19.03 -1.28
CA ILE A 7 5.45 20.20 -1.30
C ILE A 7 4.02 19.68 -1.49
N GLY A 8 3.20 19.84 -0.47
CA GLY A 8 1.85 19.30 -0.38
C GLY A 8 0.79 20.38 -0.46
N ILE A 9 -0.28 20.12 -1.20
CA ILE A 9 -1.49 20.96 -1.23
C ILE A 9 -2.60 20.11 -0.63
N GLY A 10 -3.28 20.61 0.39
CA GLY A 10 -4.27 19.79 1.10
C GLY A 10 -5.52 20.54 1.50
N THR A 11 -6.27 19.93 2.39
CA THR A 11 -7.54 20.45 2.87
C THR A 11 -7.55 20.40 4.39
N GLN A 12 -8.07 21.47 5.01
CA GLN A 12 -8.30 21.55 6.44
C GLN A 12 -9.80 21.70 6.73
N ASN A 13 -10.25 21.24 7.90
CA ASN A 13 -11.58 21.57 8.40
C ASN A 13 -11.64 23.02 8.93
N ASN A 14 -12.81 23.46 9.38
CA ASN A 14 -13.05 24.78 9.95
C ASN A 14 -12.26 25.04 11.26
N GLN A 15 -11.68 23.99 11.85
CA GLN A 15 -10.82 24.08 13.04
C GLN A 15 -9.33 24.19 12.69
N GLY A 16 -8.98 24.15 11.40
CA GLY A 16 -7.60 24.18 10.92
C GLY A 16 -6.88 22.83 11.00
N GLU A 17 -7.60 21.74 11.24
CA GLU A 17 -7.01 20.40 11.28
C GLU A 17 -6.84 19.84 9.87
N TRP A 18 -5.68 19.25 9.60
CA TRP A 18 -5.40 18.62 8.31
C TRP A 18 -6.26 17.37 8.11
N LEU A 19 -7.04 17.36 7.03
CA LEU A 19 -7.83 16.21 6.60
C LEU A 19 -7.00 15.33 5.65
N GLU A 20 -6.39 15.96 4.65
CA GLU A 20 -5.65 15.29 3.59
C GLU A 20 -4.57 16.19 3.00
N VAL A 21 -3.55 15.57 2.40
CA VAL A 21 -2.50 16.30 1.66
C VAL A 21 -2.15 15.54 0.38
N PHE A 22 -2.18 16.23 -0.76
CA PHE A 22 -1.69 15.75 -2.04
C PHE A 22 -0.26 16.23 -2.30
N TYR A 23 0.67 15.29 -2.47
CA TYR A 23 2.06 15.55 -2.85
C TYR A 23 2.30 15.14 -4.31
N PRO A 24 2.37 16.10 -5.26
CA PRO A 24 2.48 15.76 -6.68
C PRO A 24 3.85 15.17 -7.07
N GLN A 25 4.90 15.58 -6.36
CA GLN A 25 6.30 15.22 -6.64
C GLN A 25 7.05 14.96 -5.32
N PRO A 26 6.68 13.94 -4.54
CA PRO A 26 7.42 13.58 -3.33
C PRO A 26 8.82 13.10 -3.71
N ILE A 27 9.80 13.32 -2.83
CA ILE A 27 11.18 12.89 -3.02
C ILE A 27 11.63 12.07 -1.81
N MET A 28 12.09 10.85 -2.07
CA MET A 28 12.88 10.08 -1.12
C MET A 28 14.36 10.44 -1.27
N THR A 29 15.05 10.65 -0.15
CA THR A 29 16.47 11.05 -0.11
C THR A 29 16.77 12.36 -0.85
N PRO A 30 16.10 13.48 -0.50
CA PRO A 30 16.36 14.79 -1.11
C PRO A 30 17.84 15.22 -1.01
N GLY A 31 18.34 15.86 -2.06
CA GLY A 31 19.69 16.42 -2.11
C GLY A 31 19.91 17.52 -1.06
N ARG A 32 21.16 17.72 -0.62
CA ARG A 32 21.47 18.67 0.46
C ARG A 32 21.11 20.12 0.10
N GLU A 33 21.37 20.54 -1.14
CA GLU A 33 21.05 21.90 -1.60
C GLU A 33 19.56 22.24 -1.47
N LEU A 34 18.68 21.29 -1.79
CA LEU A 34 17.23 21.44 -1.59
C LEU A 34 16.91 21.70 -0.11
N ILE A 35 17.54 20.94 0.79
CA ILE A 35 17.32 21.10 2.24
C ILE A 35 17.90 22.41 2.77
N ASP A 36 19.07 22.85 2.29
CA ASP A 36 19.65 24.15 2.65
C ASP A 36 18.71 25.31 2.26
N VAL A 37 18.04 25.20 1.10
CA VAL A 37 17.03 26.19 0.68
C VAL A 37 15.79 26.13 1.58
N VAL A 38 15.38 24.95 2.05
CA VAL A 38 14.26 24.82 3.00
C VAL A 38 14.61 25.43 4.37
N GLU A 39 15.83 25.18 4.87
CA GLU A 39 16.34 25.76 6.13
C GLU A 39 16.32 27.29 6.09
N THR A 40 16.71 27.88 4.95
CA THR A 40 16.82 29.34 4.80
C THR A 40 15.50 30.02 4.46
N ALA A 41 14.70 29.47 3.54
CA ALA A 41 13.48 30.11 3.04
C ALA A 41 12.24 29.83 3.91
N LEU A 42 12.21 28.70 4.62
CA LEU A 42 11.05 28.23 5.38
C LEU A 42 11.34 28.04 6.87
N ASP A 43 12.50 28.51 7.34
CA ASP A 43 12.93 28.45 8.74
C ASP A 43 12.98 27.03 9.34
N TYR A 44 13.22 26.01 8.51
CA TYR A 44 13.33 24.62 8.98
C TYR A 44 14.51 24.43 9.94
N LYS A 45 14.26 23.78 11.08
CA LYS A 45 15.22 23.62 12.19
C LYS A 45 15.74 22.19 12.40
N GLY A 46 15.47 21.28 11.47
CA GLY A 46 15.77 19.85 11.62
C GLY A 46 14.59 19.04 12.17
N GLY A 47 14.77 17.72 12.23
CA GLY A 47 13.75 16.74 12.60
C GLY A 47 12.65 16.57 11.54
N ASN A 48 11.60 15.83 11.89
CA ASN A 48 10.43 15.67 11.04
C ASN A 48 9.49 16.85 11.26
N GLN A 49 9.21 17.63 10.21
CA GLN A 49 8.37 18.82 10.27
C GLN A 49 7.40 18.90 9.09
N ALA A 50 6.19 19.37 9.39
CA ALA A 50 5.19 19.78 8.40
C ALA A 50 5.01 21.30 8.51
N ILE A 51 5.64 22.04 7.60
CA ILE A 51 5.76 23.50 7.68
C ILE A 51 4.66 24.14 6.82
N HIS A 52 3.76 24.90 7.45
CA HIS A 52 2.81 25.72 6.71
C HIS A 52 3.54 26.81 5.92
N ALA A 53 3.26 26.90 4.61
CA ALA A 53 3.93 27.85 3.73
C ALA A 53 2.93 28.83 3.12
N THR A 54 3.18 30.13 3.31
CA THR A 54 2.41 31.20 2.68
C THR A 54 2.76 31.36 1.19
N ALA A 55 1.91 32.03 0.42
CA ALA A 55 2.17 32.32 -0.99
C ALA A 55 3.47 33.11 -1.21
N GLU A 56 3.77 34.05 -0.32
CA GLU A 56 5.03 34.82 -0.36
C GLU A 56 6.24 33.92 -0.10
N GLN A 57 6.20 33.12 0.96
CA GLN A 57 7.25 32.15 1.28
C GLN A 57 7.47 31.15 0.14
N LEU A 58 6.40 30.64 -0.47
CA LEU A 58 6.49 29.72 -1.62
C LEU A 58 7.09 30.39 -2.86
N THR A 59 6.80 31.66 -3.09
CA THR A 59 7.40 32.43 -4.20
C THR A 59 8.90 32.62 -3.97
N GLN A 60 9.30 32.99 -2.76
CA GLN A 60 10.71 33.13 -2.38
C GLN A 60 11.44 31.78 -2.45
N PHE A 61 10.81 30.73 -1.93
CA PHE A 61 11.31 29.35 -1.98
C PHE A 61 11.50 28.88 -3.42
N ALA A 62 10.52 29.10 -4.30
CA ALA A 62 10.63 28.80 -5.73
C ALA A 62 11.82 29.52 -6.39
N ASN A 63 11.99 30.81 -6.11
CA ASN A 63 13.12 31.60 -6.65
C ASN A 63 14.47 31.05 -6.19
N ALA A 64 14.59 30.66 -4.92
CA ALA A 64 15.81 30.08 -4.38
C ALA A 64 16.10 28.70 -4.98
N LEU A 65 15.09 27.85 -5.15
CA LEU A 65 15.24 26.53 -5.78
C LEU A 65 15.69 26.60 -7.24
N ARG A 66 15.33 27.66 -7.99
CA ARG A 66 15.82 27.85 -9.38
C ARG A 66 17.34 28.04 -9.47
N GLN A 67 18.00 28.36 -8.36
CA GLN A 67 19.46 28.46 -8.29
C GLN A 67 20.13 27.12 -7.94
N THR A 68 19.36 26.04 -7.86
CA THR A 68 19.80 24.67 -7.56
C THR A 68 19.35 23.72 -8.68
N ASP A 69 19.76 22.46 -8.62
CA ASP A 69 19.29 21.44 -9.57
C ASP A 69 17.83 21.01 -9.35
N ALA A 70 17.14 21.51 -8.32
CA ALA A 70 15.75 21.16 -7.99
C ALA A 70 14.69 21.92 -8.82
N THR A 71 14.87 21.99 -10.15
CA THR A 71 14.02 22.79 -11.05
C THR A 71 12.55 22.37 -11.04
N ASP A 72 12.26 21.07 -10.95
CA ASP A 72 10.88 20.57 -10.87
C ASP A 72 10.18 21.04 -9.59
N GLN A 73 10.90 21.00 -8.45
CA GLN A 73 10.39 21.50 -7.17
C GLN A 73 10.21 23.01 -7.18
N ALA A 74 11.08 23.76 -7.88
CA ALA A 74 10.90 25.20 -8.08
C ALA A 74 9.60 25.51 -8.84
N SER A 75 9.32 24.78 -9.93
CA SER A 75 8.07 24.92 -10.69
C SER A 75 6.85 24.55 -9.85
N LEU A 76 6.95 23.50 -9.04
CA LEU A 76 5.88 23.09 -8.13
C LEU A 76 5.61 24.14 -7.05
N ALA A 77 6.65 24.67 -6.40
CA ALA A 77 6.52 25.73 -5.40
C ALA A 77 5.83 26.98 -5.96
N GLU A 78 6.21 27.40 -7.17
CA GLU A 78 5.58 28.54 -7.85
C GLU A 78 4.09 28.30 -8.15
N LYS A 79 3.72 27.10 -8.60
CA LYS A 79 2.31 26.74 -8.79
C LYS A 79 1.56 26.70 -7.46
N ALA A 80 2.17 26.13 -6.43
CA ALA A 80 1.59 26.03 -5.09
C ALA A 80 1.36 27.42 -4.46
N ALA A 81 2.20 28.42 -4.76
CA ALA A 81 2.01 29.80 -4.32
C ALA A 81 0.67 30.41 -4.79
N ASN A 82 0.10 29.91 -5.89
CA ASN A 82 -1.19 30.35 -6.43
C ASN A 82 -2.38 29.50 -5.94
N SER A 83 -2.14 28.56 -5.02
CA SER A 83 -3.18 27.69 -4.48
C SER A 83 -4.18 28.49 -3.63
N LYS A 84 -5.47 28.19 -3.79
CA LYS A 84 -6.53 28.64 -2.86
C LYS A 84 -6.64 27.75 -1.62
N ARG A 85 -5.98 26.59 -1.64
CA ARG A 85 -5.93 25.61 -0.57
C ARG A 85 -4.63 25.76 0.24
N PRO A 86 -4.63 25.40 1.53
CA PRO A 86 -3.42 25.45 2.35
C PRO A 86 -2.31 24.59 1.74
N VAL A 87 -1.08 25.10 1.82
CA VAL A 87 0.13 24.44 1.35
C VAL A 87 1.02 24.12 2.54
N VAL A 88 1.60 22.92 2.53
CA VAL A 88 2.53 22.42 3.53
C VAL A 88 3.80 21.94 2.84
N VAL A 89 4.95 22.30 3.38
CA VAL A 89 6.24 21.72 3.00
C VAL A 89 6.65 20.76 4.09
N THR A 90 6.66 19.48 3.76
CA THR A 90 6.95 18.41 4.72
C THR A 90 8.36 17.91 4.50
N VAL A 91 9.20 17.98 5.53
CA VAL A 91 10.56 17.46 5.56
C VAL A 91 10.64 16.39 6.64
N LEU A 92 11.07 15.20 6.26
CA LEU A 92 11.36 14.13 7.20
C LEU A 92 12.88 13.95 7.22
N GLU A 93 13.50 14.24 8.35
CA GLU A 93 14.93 13.98 8.51
C GLU A 93 15.20 12.48 8.65
N THR A 94 14.33 11.79 9.39
CA THR A 94 14.43 10.36 9.70
C THR A 94 13.11 9.64 9.40
N ASP A 95 13.18 8.32 9.19
CA ASP A 95 11.98 7.46 9.08
C ASP A 95 11.48 7.02 10.47
N ASP A 96 11.17 8.00 11.33
CA ASP A 96 10.66 7.77 12.67
C ASP A 96 9.12 7.57 12.70
N THR A 97 8.58 7.30 13.89
CA THR A 97 7.13 7.21 14.08
C THR A 97 6.49 8.51 13.64
N ALA A 98 5.48 8.43 12.77
CA ALA A 98 4.83 9.62 12.27
C ALA A 98 4.19 10.43 13.42
N SER A 99 4.18 11.74 13.26
CA SER A 99 3.71 12.70 14.28
C SER A 99 2.59 13.61 13.79
N SER A 100 2.30 13.63 12.48
CA SER A 100 1.30 14.52 11.89
C SER A 100 0.61 13.90 10.67
N THR A 101 -0.58 14.40 10.32
CA THR A 101 -1.31 13.99 9.11
C THR A 101 -0.49 14.22 7.83
N PRO A 102 0.15 15.39 7.60
CA PRO A 102 0.96 15.62 6.41
C PRO A 102 2.12 14.61 6.27
N GLU A 103 2.77 14.23 7.37
CA GLU A 103 3.83 13.22 7.37
C GLU A 103 3.30 11.84 6.96
N VAL A 104 2.16 11.41 7.50
CA VAL A 104 1.56 10.13 7.10
C VAL A 104 1.23 10.12 5.62
N TYR A 105 0.60 11.18 5.10
CA TYR A 105 0.30 11.28 3.68
C TYR A 105 1.57 11.24 2.83
N LEU A 106 2.66 11.88 3.25
CA LEU A 106 3.94 11.82 2.52
C LEU A 106 4.46 10.38 2.46
N LYS A 107 4.48 9.64 3.57
CA LYS A 107 4.92 8.23 3.58
C LYS A 107 4.06 7.35 2.67
N LEU A 108 2.73 7.51 2.69
CA LEU A 108 1.84 6.76 1.80
C LEU A 108 2.08 7.13 0.32
N HIS A 109 2.34 8.40 0.03
CA HIS A 109 2.71 8.85 -1.32
C HIS A 109 4.02 8.21 -1.78
N LEU A 110 5.05 8.13 -0.94
CA LEU A 110 6.32 7.49 -1.29
C LEU A 110 6.13 6.03 -1.69
N ILE A 111 5.24 5.30 -1.01
CA ILE A 111 4.92 3.91 -1.37
C ILE A 111 4.17 3.86 -2.71
N SER A 112 3.11 4.65 -2.88
CA SER A 112 2.31 4.63 -4.10
C SER A 112 3.03 5.21 -5.33
N HIS A 113 4.01 6.09 -5.14
CA HIS A 113 4.95 6.53 -6.19
C HIS A 113 6.03 5.49 -6.49
N ARG A 114 6.03 4.34 -5.81
CA ARG A 114 7.04 3.27 -5.88
C ARG A 114 8.45 3.68 -5.46
N GLN A 115 8.59 4.73 -4.65
CA GLN A 115 9.88 5.17 -4.12
C GLN A 115 10.30 4.31 -2.92
N ALA A 116 9.33 3.80 -2.16
CA ALA A 116 9.55 2.80 -1.12
C ALA A 116 8.68 1.57 -1.37
N LYS A 117 9.24 0.37 -1.17
CA LYS A 117 8.45 -0.87 -1.13
C LYS A 117 7.69 -0.98 0.20
N PRO A 118 6.59 -1.74 0.25
CA PRO A 118 5.98 -2.14 1.51
C PRO A 118 6.99 -2.74 2.51
N HIS A 119 6.78 -2.45 3.79
CA HIS A 119 7.73 -2.68 4.91
C HIS A 119 9.03 -1.87 4.85
N GLY A 120 9.21 -1.03 3.84
CA GLY A 120 10.37 -0.14 3.72
C GLY A 120 10.26 1.15 4.53
N LEU A 121 9.08 1.48 5.06
CA LEU A 121 8.82 2.69 5.83
C LEU A 121 8.19 2.37 7.19
N LYS A 122 8.52 3.17 8.22
CA LYS A 122 7.90 3.09 9.54
C LYS A 122 6.50 3.69 9.53
N LEU A 123 5.49 2.83 9.68
CA LEU A 123 4.06 3.17 9.63
C LEU A 123 3.31 2.83 10.94
N ASP A 124 4.03 2.66 12.04
CA ASP A 124 3.41 2.44 13.35
C ASP A 124 2.54 3.65 13.75
N GLY A 125 1.35 3.39 14.27
CA GLY A 125 0.48 4.42 14.84
C GLY A 125 -0.26 5.33 13.83
N ILE A 126 -0.07 5.15 12.51
CA ILE A 126 -0.63 6.07 11.50
C ILE A 126 -2.16 6.22 11.55
N PHE A 127 -2.88 5.20 12.02
CA PHE A 127 -4.34 5.25 12.16
C PHE A 127 -4.82 6.33 13.13
N GLY A 128 -4.00 6.69 14.12
CA GLY A 128 -4.30 7.77 15.07
C GLY A 128 -4.16 9.17 14.47
N LEU A 129 -3.41 9.30 13.37
CA LEU A 129 -3.12 10.56 12.68
C LEU A 129 -4.00 10.77 11.44
N LEU A 130 -4.64 9.73 10.93
CA LEU A 130 -5.58 9.82 9.82
C LEU A 130 -7.00 10.03 10.35
N PRO A 131 -7.63 11.21 10.17
CA PRO A 131 -9.04 11.39 10.53
C PRO A 131 -9.94 10.50 9.67
N ASN A 132 -11.11 10.11 10.21
CA ASN A 132 -12.12 9.43 9.41
C ASN A 132 -12.92 10.49 8.64
N LEU A 133 -12.94 10.41 7.31
CA LEU A 133 -13.42 11.50 6.44
C LEU A 133 -14.50 11.01 5.48
N ALA A 134 -15.34 11.93 5.02
CA ALA A 134 -16.15 11.72 3.83
C ALA A 134 -15.35 12.12 2.59
N TRP A 135 -15.06 11.15 1.73
CA TRP A 135 -14.44 11.35 0.43
C TRP A 135 -15.52 11.62 -0.60
N THR A 136 -15.61 12.85 -1.10
CA THR A 136 -16.70 13.30 -1.95
C THR A 136 -16.24 13.73 -3.34
N ASN A 137 -17.18 14.00 -4.25
CA ASN A 137 -16.87 14.63 -5.53
C ASN A 137 -16.34 16.08 -5.40
N GLU A 138 -16.44 16.71 -4.23
CA GLU A 138 -15.87 18.04 -3.93
C GLU A 138 -14.55 17.96 -3.14
N GLY A 139 -14.05 16.76 -2.86
CA GLY A 139 -12.85 16.50 -2.05
C GLY A 139 -13.17 15.92 -0.66
N ALA A 140 -12.17 15.90 0.23
CA ALA A 140 -12.34 15.48 1.61
C ALA A 140 -13.19 16.47 2.40
N ILE A 141 -14.13 15.95 3.18
CA ILE A 141 -14.99 16.73 4.07
C ILE A 141 -14.97 16.07 5.46
N ASP A 142 -14.81 16.89 6.49
CA ASP A 142 -14.95 16.47 7.88
C ASP A 142 -16.37 15.96 8.14
N LEU A 143 -16.50 14.85 8.87
CA LEU A 143 -17.81 14.25 9.13
C LEU A 143 -18.75 15.16 9.93
N ASN A 144 -18.21 16.08 10.74
CA ASN A 144 -18.99 17.06 11.48
C ASN A 144 -19.54 18.18 10.58
N GLU A 145 -18.89 18.45 9.45
CA GLU A 145 -19.29 19.49 8.49
C GLU A 145 -20.19 18.94 7.38
N LEU A 146 -20.17 17.62 7.16
CA LEU A 146 -20.87 16.95 6.08
C LEU A 146 -22.39 17.25 6.02
N PRO A 147 -23.16 17.24 7.12
CA PRO A 147 -24.61 17.45 7.06
C PRO A 147 -24.99 18.82 6.46
N GLU A 148 -24.29 19.89 6.86
CA GLU A 148 -24.54 21.23 6.33
C GLU A 148 -24.15 21.33 4.85
N ARG A 149 -23.03 20.71 4.47
CA ARG A 149 -22.57 20.65 3.07
C ARG A 149 -23.56 19.92 2.17
N GLN A 150 -24.13 18.80 2.64
CA GLN A 150 -25.17 18.08 1.92
C GLN A 150 -26.45 18.91 1.78
N LEU A 151 -26.91 19.56 2.86
CA LEU A 151 -28.09 20.43 2.81
C LEU A 151 -27.90 21.57 1.80
N LYS A 152 -26.75 22.25 1.85
CA LYS A 152 -26.40 23.31 0.90
C LYS A 152 -26.44 22.82 -0.55
N ALA A 153 -25.83 21.67 -0.84
CA ALA A 153 -25.88 21.10 -2.18
C ALA A 153 -27.32 20.86 -2.65
N ARG A 154 -28.21 20.35 -1.80
CA ARG A 154 -29.63 20.13 -2.14
C ARG A 154 -30.40 21.43 -2.34
N LEU A 155 -30.15 22.45 -1.53
CA LEU A 155 -30.75 23.78 -1.71
C LEU A 155 -30.31 24.41 -3.04
N ASP A 156 -29.08 24.15 -3.47
CA ASP A 156 -28.54 24.57 -4.77
C ASP A 156 -29.01 23.67 -5.95
N GLY A 157 -29.86 22.66 -5.71
CA GLY A 157 -30.32 21.73 -6.73
C GLY A 157 -29.27 20.70 -7.21
N ARG A 158 -28.18 20.52 -6.45
CA ARG A 158 -27.09 19.57 -6.73
C ARG A 158 -27.09 18.40 -5.75
N THR A 159 -26.34 17.34 -6.06
CA THR A 159 -26.04 16.25 -5.12
C THR A 159 -24.56 16.26 -4.78
N LEU A 160 -24.25 16.25 -3.48
CA LEU A 160 -22.91 15.95 -2.97
C LEU A 160 -22.78 14.43 -2.87
N GLU A 161 -22.02 13.83 -3.80
CA GLU A 161 -21.76 12.40 -3.84
C GLU A 161 -20.69 12.04 -2.81
N ILE A 162 -21.01 11.08 -1.94
CA ILE A 162 -20.06 10.49 -0.99
C ILE A 162 -19.60 9.15 -1.57
N LYS A 163 -18.34 9.10 -1.98
CA LYS A 163 -17.74 7.92 -2.62
C LYS A 163 -17.24 6.92 -1.58
N SER A 164 -16.71 7.41 -0.47
CA SER A 164 -16.18 6.60 0.63
C SER A 164 -16.27 7.36 1.96
N VAL A 165 -16.37 6.61 3.06
CA VAL A 165 -16.19 7.12 4.42
C VAL A 165 -15.13 6.26 5.10
N ASP A 166 -13.89 6.76 5.14
CA ASP A 166 -12.73 6.00 5.59
C ASP A 166 -11.57 6.92 5.98
N LYS A 167 -10.59 6.37 6.70
CA LYS A 167 -9.30 7.02 7.03
C LYS A 167 -8.33 7.04 5.85
N PHE A 168 -8.52 6.14 4.88
CA PHE A 168 -7.66 6.06 3.69
C PHE A 168 -8.45 6.44 2.43
N PRO A 169 -7.95 7.34 1.59
CA PRO A 169 -8.52 7.57 0.27
C PRO A 169 -8.13 6.46 -0.72
N GLN A 170 -8.80 6.44 -1.87
CA GLN A 170 -8.35 5.68 -3.03
C GLN A 170 -7.05 6.27 -3.60
N MET A 171 -6.12 5.41 -4.04
CA MET A 171 -4.78 5.80 -4.48
C MET A 171 -4.82 6.72 -5.71
N THR A 172 -5.72 6.46 -6.66
CA THR A 172 -5.73 7.12 -7.97
C THR A 172 -6.23 8.56 -7.94
N ASP A 173 -6.83 9.00 -6.84
CA ASP A 173 -7.12 10.42 -6.61
C ASP A 173 -5.84 11.23 -6.35
N TYR A 174 -4.73 10.54 -6.04
CA TYR A 174 -3.43 11.12 -5.72
C TYR A 174 -2.37 10.73 -6.77
N VAL A 175 -2.27 9.45 -7.13
CA VAL A 175 -1.25 8.98 -8.09
C VAL A 175 -1.72 7.77 -8.89
N VAL A 176 -1.41 7.79 -10.18
CA VAL A 176 -1.51 6.64 -11.07
C VAL A 176 -0.11 6.31 -11.58
N PRO A 177 0.58 5.31 -11.00
CA PRO A 177 1.91 4.92 -11.42
C PRO A 177 1.93 4.46 -12.89
N LYS A 178 3.06 4.64 -13.57
CA LYS A 178 3.17 4.22 -14.98
C LYS A 178 3.01 2.70 -15.14
N GLY A 179 2.39 2.30 -16.24
CA GLY A 179 2.29 0.91 -16.67
C GLY A 179 1.36 0.04 -15.82
N VAL A 180 0.33 0.63 -15.18
CA VAL A 180 -0.69 -0.13 -14.42
C VAL A 180 -2.06 -0.05 -15.08
N ARG A 181 -2.91 -1.01 -14.76
CA ARG A 181 -4.36 -0.93 -14.98
C ARG A 181 -5.08 -1.21 -13.67
N ILE A 182 -6.06 -0.39 -13.33
CA ILE A 182 -6.91 -0.56 -12.15
C ILE A 182 -8.34 -0.38 -12.63
N ALA A 183 -9.12 -1.47 -12.65
CA ALA A 183 -10.46 -1.48 -13.23
C ALA A 183 -11.49 -0.78 -12.34
N ASP A 184 -11.42 -1.01 -11.02
CA ASP A 184 -12.17 -0.28 -10.01
C ASP A 184 -11.19 0.35 -9.01
N THR A 185 -11.04 1.67 -9.09
CA THR A 185 -10.04 2.39 -8.32
C THR A 185 -10.39 2.49 -6.84
N ALA A 186 -11.66 2.33 -6.45
CA ALA A 186 -12.08 2.35 -5.06
C ALA A 186 -11.45 1.22 -4.23
N ARG A 187 -10.93 0.17 -4.88
CA ARG A 187 -10.35 -1.01 -4.24
C ARG A 187 -8.83 -0.95 -4.08
N VAL A 188 -8.18 0.16 -4.42
CA VAL A 188 -6.73 0.35 -4.22
C VAL A 188 -6.53 1.58 -3.33
N ARG A 189 -6.10 1.37 -2.09
CA ARG A 189 -5.88 2.46 -1.12
C ARG A 189 -4.59 3.23 -1.40
N LEU A 190 -4.58 4.53 -1.08
CA LEU A 190 -3.34 5.29 -1.00
C LEU A 190 -2.37 4.60 -0.01
N GLY A 191 -1.12 4.43 -0.42
CA GLY A 191 -0.13 3.59 0.26
C GLY A 191 -0.05 2.16 -0.27
N ALA A 192 -0.85 1.77 -1.27
CA ALA A 192 -0.62 0.55 -2.04
C ALA A 192 0.56 0.74 -3.00
N TYR A 193 1.37 -0.31 -3.19
CA TYR A 193 2.43 -0.37 -4.18
C TYR A 193 1.97 -1.23 -5.36
N VAL A 194 1.65 -0.63 -6.50
CA VAL A 194 1.18 -1.38 -7.69
C VAL A 194 2.31 -1.43 -8.70
N GLY A 195 3.01 -2.55 -8.81
CA GLY A 195 4.17 -2.73 -9.69
C GLY A 195 3.87 -2.52 -11.19
N GLU A 196 4.91 -2.25 -11.97
CA GLU A 196 4.75 -2.06 -13.42
C GLU A 196 4.28 -3.37 -14.09
N GLY A 197 3.30 -3.26 -15.00
CA GLY A 197 2.64 -4.37 -15.66
C GLY A 197 1.51 -5.01 -14.85
N THR A 198 1.29 -4.60 -13.59
CA THR A 198 0.16 -5.12 -12.81
C THR A 198 -1.17 -4.68 -13.38
N THR A 199 -2.11 -5.61 -13.45
CA THR A 199 -3.53 -5.34 -13.70
C THR A 199 -4.32 -5.72 -12.46
N VAL A 200 -5.00 -4.74 -11.86
CA VAL A 200 -5.99 -4.96 -10.80
C VAL A 200 -7.38 -4.95 -11.44
N MET A 201 -8.03 -6.10 -11.49
CA MET A 201 -9.39 -6.25 -12.01
C MET A 201 -10.43 -5.80 -10.97
N HIS A 202 -11.71 -5.76 -11.34
CA HIS A 202 -12.81 -5.25 -10.49
C HIS A 202 -12.93 -5.94 -9.13
N GLU A 203 -12.58 -7.23 -9.04
CA GLU A 203 -12.57 -7.96 -7.76
C GLU A 203 -11.25 -7.85 -6.99
N GLY A 204 -10.22 -7.32 -7.65
CA GLY A 204 -8.92 -7.04 -7.08
C GLY A 204 -9.01 -5.96 -6.00
N PHE A 205 -8.30 -6.17 -4.90
CA PHE A 205 -8.16 -5.19 -3.83
C PHE A 205 -6.71 -5.15 -3.34
N ILE A 206 -6.18 -3.96 -3.11
CA ILE A 206 -4.83 -3.78 -2.53
C ILE A 206 -4.91 -2.74 -1.41
N ASN A 207 -4.53 -3.17 -0.22
CA ASN A 207 -4.48 -2.31 0.96
C ASN A 207 -3.23 -1.41 0.98
N PHE A 208 -3.14 -0.52 1.97
CA PHE A 208 -1.90 0.22 2.23
C PHE A 208 -0.78 -0.71 2.70
N ASN A 209 0.47 -0.32 2.48
CA ASN A 209 1.67 -1.10 2.80
C ASN A 209 1.60 -2.54 2.27
N ALA A 210 1.05 -2.69 1.06
CA ALA A 210 0.86 -3.97 0.39
C ALA A 210 0.92 -3.75 -1.13
N GLY A 211 1.08 -4.82 -1.89
CA GLY A 211 1.25 -4.63 -3.32
C GLY A 211 1.78 -5.78 -4.13
N THR A 212 2.20 -5.42 -5.34
CA THR A 212 2.80 -6.30 -6.35
C THR A 212 4.17 -5.78 -6.74
N GLU A 213 5.18 -6.64 -6.85
CA GLU A 213 6.51 -6.22 -7.27
C GLU A 213 6.58 -5.85 -8.76
N GLY A 214 5.76 -6.49 -9.59
CA GLY A 214 5.71 -6.28 -11.03
C GLY A 214 4.51 -6.95 -11.68
N ALA A 215 4.61 -7.23 -12.99
CA ALA A 215 3.55 -7.80 -13.79
C ALA A 215 2.84 -8.98 -13.09
N SER A 216 1.55 -8.80 -12.83
CA SER A 216 0.70 -9.71 -12.03
C SER A 216 -0.77 -9.47 -12.41
N MET A 217 -1.59 -10.52 -12.44
CA MET A 217 -3.05 -10.39 -12.53
C MET A 217 -3.67 -10.45 -11.14
N ILE A 218 -4.28 -9.36 -10.68
CA ILE A 218 -4.89 -9.25 -9.35
C ILE A 218 -6.40 -9.16 -9.46
N GLU A 219 -7.08 -10.26 -9.18
CA GLU A 219 -8.53 -10.39 -9.11
C GLU A 219 -9.00 -10.79 -7.70
N GLY A 220 -8.07 -10.88 -6.74
CA GLY A 220 -8.35 -11.16 -5.34
C GLY A 220 -7.84 -10.06 -4.40
N ARG A 221 -7.87 -10.35 -3.10
CA ARG A 221 -7.59 -9.38 -2.03
C ARG A 221 -6.17 -9.51 -1.49
N ILE A 222 -5.38 -8.45 -1.64
CA ILE A 222 -4.06 -8.26 -1.04
C ILE A 222 -4.23 -7.46 0.26
N SER A 223 -4.10 -8.14 1.40
CA SER A 223 -4.20 -7.53 2.73
C SER A 223 -2.99 -6.65 3.05
N ALA A 224 -3.13 -5.75 4.03
CA ALA A 224 -2.04 -4.89 4.48
C ALA A 224 -0.81 -5.72 4.90
N GLY A 225 0.38 -5.31 4.46
CA GLY A 225 1.63 -6.03 4.67
C GLY A 225 1.91 -7.12 3.64
N VAL A 226 0.97 -7.50 2.77
CA VAL A 226 1.20 -8.59 1.81
C VAL A 226 1.87 -8.06 0.55
N MET A 227 2.98 -8.71 0.18
CA MET A 227 3.65 -8.50 -1.10
C MET A 227 3.49 -9.72 -2.00
N VAL A 228 3.21 -9.45 -3.27
CA VAL A 228 3.07 -10.45 -4.33
C VAL A 228 4.23 -10.29 -5.31
N GLY A 229 5.01 -11.36 -5.47
CA GLY A 229 6.13 -11.46 -6.39
C GLY A 229 5.70 -11.38 -7.85
N LYS A 230 6.67 -11.14 -8.73
CA LYS A 230 6.43 -10.98 -10.17
C LYS A 230 5.86 -12.27 -10.79
N GLY A 231 4.94 -12.11 -11.74
CA GLY A 231 4.34 -13.21 -12.50
C GLY A 231 3.31 -14.01 -11.73
N SER A 232 2.92 -13.54 -10.54
CA SER A 232 1.95 -14.24 -9.68
C SER A 232 0.53 -13.76 -9.93
N ASP A 233 -0.37 -14.71 -10.14
CA ASP A 233 -1.78 -14.43 -10.45
C ASP A 233 -2.68 -14.79 -9.27
N LEU A 234 -3.49 -13.81 -8.84
CA LEU A 234 -4.48 -13.93 -7.78
C LEU A 234 -5.87 -13.98 -8.42
N GLY A 235 -6.44 -15.16 -8.54
CA GLY A 235 -7.73 -15.39 -9.18
C GLY A 235 -8.91 -14.75 -8.43
N GLY A 236 -10.02 -14.59 -9.15
CA GLY A 236 -11.22 -13.86 -8.71
C GLY A 236 -11.67 -14.19 -7.29
N GLY A 237 -11.76 -13.18 -6.41
CA GLY A 237 -12.26 -13.32 -5.05
C GLY A 237 -11.33 -14.03 -4.06
N CYS A 238 -10.13 -14.43 -4.48
CA CYS A 238 -9.18 -15.07 -3.57
C CYS A 238 -8.76 -14.13 -2.43
N SER A 239 -8.18 -14.69 -1.37
CA SER A 239 -7.86 -13.97 -0.15
C SER A 239 -6.43 -14.21 0.29
N THR A 240 -5.72 -13.13 0.62
CA THR A 240 -4.49 -13.21 1.43
C THR A 240 -4.84 -12.76 2.84
N MET A 241 -4.48 -13.55 3.86
CA MET A 241 -4.75 -13.19 5.25
C MET A 241 -3.87 -12.01 5.67
N GLY A 242 -4.47 -10.99 6.29
CA GLY A 242 -3.71 -9.92 6.95
C GLY A 242 -3.25 -10.35 8.34
N THR A 243 -2.15 -9.77 8.82
CA THR A 243 -1.65 -9.99 10.20
C THR A 243 -2.71 -9.64 11.26
N LEU A 244 -3.50 -8.58 11.02
CA LEU A 244 -4.61 -8.17 11.89
C LEU A 244 -5.82 -9.14 11.90
N SER A 245 -5.92 -10.03 10.92
CA SER A 245 -7.09 -10.90 10.71
C SER A 245 -6.92 -12.30 11.30
N GLY A 246 -5.98 -12.48 12.24
CA GLY A 246 -5.78 -13.75 12.95
C GLY A 246 -4.62 -14.61 12.45
N GLY A 247 -3.69 -14.06 11.66
CA GLY A 247 -2.57 -14.80 11.07
C GLY A 247 -1.34 -15.05 11.96
N GLY A 248 -1.41 -14.67 13.23
CA GLY A 248 -0.24 -14.66 14.10
C GLY A 248 0.81 -13.64 13.64
N ASN A 249 2.08 -13.87 13.97
CA ASN A 249 3.16 -12.92 13.73
C ASN A 249 3.84 -13.06 12.34
N MET A 250 3.43 -14.02 11.51
CA MET A 250 4.04 -14.21 10.19
C MET A 250 3.46 -13.23 9.18
N VAL A 251 4.33 -12.46 8.53
CA VAL A 251 3.96 -11.62 7.40
C VAL A 251 3.66 -12.52 6.21
N ILE A 252 2.42 -12.51 5.73
CA ILE A 252 2.03 -13.27 4.54
C ILE A 252 2.66 -12.61 3.31
N ALA A 253 3.28 -13.41 2.45
CA ALA A 253 3.81 -13.01 1.16
C ALA A 253 3.50 -14.10 0.13
N VAL A 254 3.53 -13.72 -1.15
CA VAL A 254 3.42 -14.64 -2.28
C VAL A 254 4.68 -14.48 -3.11
N GLY A 255 5.42 -15.57 -3.33
CA GLY A 255 6.61 -15.59 -4.17
C GLY A 255 6.31 -15.29 -5.65
N GLU A 256 7.31 -15.52 -6.50
CA GLU A 256 7.18 -15.31 -7.94
C GLU A 256 6.48 -16.46 -8.65
N ASN A 257 5.77 -16.16 -9.74
CA ASN A 257 5.14 -17.14 -10.64
C ASN A 257 4.14 -18.09 -9.94
N CYS A 258 3.46 -17.61 -8.90
CA CYS A 258 2.43 -18.34 -8.19
C CYS A 258 1.07 -18.25 -8.90
N LEU A 259 0.18 -19.20 -8.61
CA LEU A 259 -1.22 -19.15 -9.02
C LEU A 259 -2.13 -19.44 -7.84
N ILE A 260 -2.88 -18.44 -7.40
CA ILE A 260 -3.90 -18.61 -6.35
C ILE A 260 -5.26 -18.67 -7.04
N GLY A 261 -5.91 -19.83 -6.99
CA GLY A 261 -7.19 -20.05 -7.67
C GLY A 261 -8.31 -19.13 -7.17
N ALA A 262 -9.33 -18.95 -8.00
CA ALA A 262 -10.51 -18.17 -7.65
C ALA A 262 -11.14 -18.65 -6.34
N ASN A 263 -11.57 -17.71 -5.49
CA ASN A 263 -12.15 -17.95 -4.16
C ASN A 263 -11.27 -18.80 -3.21
N ALA A 264 -9.99 -19.02 -3.54
CA ALA A 264 -9.04 -19.64 -2.63
C ALA A 264 -8.63 -18.66 -1.52
N GLY A 265 -7.93 -19.17 -0.50
CA GLY A 265 -7.37 -18.32 0.54
C GLY A 265 -6.05 -18.86 1.05
N ILE A 266 -5.10 -17.96 1.29
CA ILE A 266 -3.82 -18.29 1.91
C ILE A 266 -3.67 -17.59 3.24
N GLY A 267 -3.30 -18.38 4.23
CA GLY A 267 -2.98 -17.99 5.59
C GLY A 267 -1.56 -18.35 6.00
N ILE A 268 -0.70 -18.63 5.02
CA ILE A 268 0.74 -18.87 5.17
C ILE A 268 1.46 -18.14 4.02
N PRO A 269 2.73 -17.76 4.20
CA PRO A 269 3.57 -17.32 3.09
C PRO A 269 3.75 -18.44 2.04
N LEU A 270 3.61 -18.10 0.76
CA LEU A 270 3.91 -19.00 -0.35
C LEU A 270 5.29 -18.70 -0.91
N GLY A 271 6.09 -19.74 -1.13
CA GLY A 271 7.32 -19.63 -1.92
C GLY A 271 7.03 -19.45 -3.41
N ASP A 272 8.06 -19.48 -4.22
CA ASP A 272 7.90 -19.33 -5.67
C ASP A 272 7.19 -20.52 -6.30
N ARG A 273 6.49 -20.27 -7.41
CA ARG A 273 5.88 -21.31 -8.28
C ARG A 273 4.85 -22.19 -7.55
N CYS A 274 4.31 -21.71 -6.43
CA CYS A 274 3.24 -22.37 -5.71
C CYS A 274 1.89 -22.21 -6.43
N LYS A 275 1.05 -23.24 -6.33
CA LYS A 275 -0.31 -23.24 -6.85
C LYS A 275 -1.30 -23.60 -5.76
N VAL A 276 -2.41 -22.87 -5.67
CA VAL A 276 -3.52 -23.16 -4.76
C VAL A 276 -4.77 -23.37 -5.59
N GLU A 277 -5.40 -24.52 -5.43
CA GLU A 277 -6.68 -24.85 -6.07
C GLU A 277 -7.77 -23.80 -5.76
N ALA A 278 -8.64 -23.54 -6.74
CA ALA A 278 -9.80 -22.69 -6.55
C ALA A 278 -10.70 -23.19 -5.40
N GLY A 279 -11.14 -22.28 -4.53
CA GLY A 279 -11.99 -22.59 -3.38
C GLY A 279 -11.28 -23.30 -2.21
N LEU A 280 -9.97 -23.55 -2.30
CA LEU A 280 -9.19 -24.08 -1.18
C LEU A 280 -8.71 -22.94 -0.28
N TYR A 281 -8.98 -23.05 1.02
CA TYR A 281 -8.44 -22.14 2.02
C TYR A 281 -7.37 -22.87 2.86
N VAL A 282 -6.12 -22.41 2.79
CA VAL A 282 -4.97 -22.97 3.50
C VAL A 282 -4.60 -22.06 4.65
N THR A 283 -4.97 -22.42 5.88
CA THR A 283 -4.58 -21.70 7.09
C THR A 283 -3.29 -22.29 7.67
N ALA A 284 -2.57 -21.56 8.52
CA ALA A 284 -1.39 -22.06 9.21
C ALA A 284 -1.62 -23.39 9.96
N GLY A 285 -2.82 -23.60 10.49
CA GLY A 285 -3.21 -24.82 11.22
C GLY A 285 -3.80 -25.93 10.36
N THR A 286 -4.04 -25.69 9.06
CA THR A 286 -4.58 -26.71 8.15
C THR A 286 -3.63 -27.90 8.13
N LYS A 287 -4.16 -29.10 8.45
CA LYS A 287 -3.42 -30.35 8.28
C LYS A 287 -3.44 -30.72 6.81
N VAL A 288 -2.26 -31.03 6.27
CA VAL A 288 -2.02 -31.28 4.86
C VAL A 288 -1.38 -32.64 4.70
N ALA A 289 -1.96 -33.48 3.86
CA ALA A 289 -1.33 -34.71 3.39
C ALA A 289 -0.22 -34.32 2.40
N LEU A 290 1.03 -34.43 2.83
CA LEU A 290 2.19 -34.16 1.98
C LEU A 290 2.42 -35.37 1.07
N LEU A 291 2.46 -35.11 -0.24
CA LEU A 291 2.63 -36.13 -1.26
C LEU A 291 3.95 -35.93 -2.01
N ASP A 292 4.61 -37.04 -2.33
CA ASP A 292 5.73 -37.07 -3.27
C ASP A 292 5.27 -36.89 -4.73
N ASP A 293 6.22 -36.92 -5.65
CA ASP A 293 6.00 -36.81 -7.10
C ASP A 293 5.07 -37.92 -7.66
N ASP A 294 5.10 -39.11 -7.07
CA ASP A 294 4.22 -40.26 -7.33
C ASP A 294 2.81 -40.14 -6.70
N ASN A 295 2.52 -39.06 -5.97
CA ASN A 295 1.32 -38.87 -5.14
C ASN A 295 1.18 -39.85 -3.96
N LYS A 296 2.27 -40.47 -3.51
CA LYS A 296 2.24 -41.30 -2.30
C LYS A 296 2.33 -40.39 -1.08
N LEU A 297 1.56 -40.75 -0.06
CA LEU A 297 1.59 -40.05 1.22
C LEU A 297 2.96 -40.23 1.87
N VAL A 298 3.64 -39.11 2.12
CA VAL A 298 4.88 -39.06 2.90
C VAL A 298 4.51 -38.92 4.37
N GLU A 299 3.81 -37.85 4.73
CA GLU A 299 3.34 -37.58 6.08
C GLU A 299 2.18 -36.56 6.10
N VAL A 300 1.60 -36.33 7.30
CA VAL A 300 0.58 -35.31 7.52
C VAL A 300 1.14 -34.21 8.41
N ILE A 301 1.36 -33.03 7.84
CA ILE A 301 1.97 -31.88 8.53
C ILE A 301 1.01 -30.68 8.58
N LYS A 302 1.36 -29.64 9.35
CA LYS A 302 0.62 -28.38 9.32
C LYS A 302 1.14 -27.52 8.17
N ALA A 303 0.24 -26.79 7.51
CA ALA A 303 0.61 -25.96 6.36
C ALA A 303 1.65 -24.87 6.72
N ARG A 304 1.71 -24.41 7.97
CA ARG A 304 2.78 -23.49 8.42
C ARG A 304 4.19 -24.05 8.23
N ASP A 305 4.35 -25.37 8.29
CA ASP A 305 5.65 -26.03 8.15
C ASP A 305 6.07 -26.11 6.65
N LEU A 306 5.14 -25.73 5.74
CA LEU A 306 5.35 -25.57 4.30
C LEU A 306 5.53 -24.11 3.86
N ALA A 307 5.57 -23.16 4.81
CA ALA A 307 5.71 -21.73 4.48
C ALA A 307 7.00 -21.44 3.72
N ASN A 308 6.92 -20.58 2.69
CA ASN A 308 8.02 -20.17 1.81
C ASN A 308 8.67 -21.28 0.97
N LYS A 309 8.23 -22.54 1.08
CA LYS A 309 8.75 -23.62 0.22
C LYS A 309 8.24 -23.43 -1.21
N PRO A 310 9.10 -23.57 -2.23
CA PRO A 310 8.71 -23.37 -3.61
C PRO A 310 8.06 -24.62 -4.21
N ASP A 311 7.48 -24.48 -5.41
CA ASP A 311 7.06 -25.60 -6.26
C ASP A 311 5.98 -26.52 -5.63
N LEU A 312 5.17 -25.96 -4.73
CA LEU A 312 4.08 -26.68 -4.06
C LEU A 312 2.74 -26.54 -4.77
N LEU A 313 1.99 -27.63 -4.89
CA LEU A 313 0.60 -27.64 -5.34
C LEU A 313 -0.33 -28.01 -4.19
N PHE A 314 -1.13 -27.05 -3.71
CA PHE A 314 -2.19 -27.28 -2.73
C PHE A 314 -3.51 -27.57 -3.42
N ARG A 315 -4.15 -28.69 -3.07
CA ARG A 315 -5.46 -29.10 -3.61
C ARG A 315 -6.31 -29.80 -2.55
N ARG A 316 -7.62 -29.89 -2.79
CA ARG A 316 -8.53 -30.73 -2.01
C ARG A 316 -8.90 -31.97 -2.82
N ASN A 317 -8.70 -33.13 -2.24
CA ASN A 317 -9.17 -34.38 -2.81
C ASN A 317 -10.70 -34.38 -2.84
N SER A 318 -11.29 -34.43 -4.03
CA SER A 318 -12.75 -34.31 -4.20
C SER A 318 -13.53 -35.54 -3.73
N GLN A 319 -12.86 -36.69 -3.57
CA GLN A 319 -13.50 -37.92 -3.09
C GLN A 319 -13.45 -38.04 -1.57
N THR A 320 -12.33 -37.66 -0.95
CA THR A 320 -12.10 -37.85 0.49
C THR A 320 -12.25 -36.57 1.30
N GLY A 321 -12.19 -35.40 0.66
CA GLY A 321 -12.13 -34.09 1.31
C GLY A 321 -10.77 -33.74 1.90
N ALA A 322 -9.76 -34.62 1.80
CA ALA A 322 -8.43 -34.38 2.34
C ALA A 322 -7.77 -33.18 1.65
N VAL A 323 -7.12 -32.30 2.42
CA VAL A 323 -6.25 -31.27 1.86
C VAL A 323 -4.88 -31.89 1.61
N GLU A 324 -4.41 -31.80 0.38
CA GLU A 324 -3.17 -32.40 -0.11
C GLU A 324 -2.21 -31.30 -0.55
N CYS A 325 -0.92 -31.52 -0.32
CA CYS A 325 0.15 -30.75 -0.95
C CYS A 325 1.00 -31.71 -1.76
N LYS A 326 0.96 -31.56 -3.09
CA LYS A 326 1.83 -32.28 -4.00
C LYS A 326 3.10 -31.48 -4.21
N THR A 327 4.23 -32.18 -4.20
CA THR A 327 5.54 -31.62 -4.53
C THR A 327 6.08 -32.25 -5.82
N ASN A 328 7.16 -31.68 -6.36
CA ASN A 328 7.93 -32.27 -7.46
C ASN A 328 9.15 -33.08 -6.98
N LYS A 329 9.19 -33.43 -5.69
CA LYS A 329 10.33 -34.06 -5.02
C LYS A 329 9.98 -35.47 -4.57
N SER A 330 11.00 -36.31 -4.48
CA SER A 330 10.89 -37.64 -3.88
C SER A 330 10.72 -37.54 -2.36
N ALA A 331 10.20 -38.60 -1.73
CA ALA A 331 10.04 -38.68 -0.27
C ALA A 331 11.36 -38.47 0.51
N ILE A 332 12.50 -38.86 -0.07
CA ILE A 332 13.83 -38.70 0.56
C ILE A 332 14.22 -37.22 0.61
N GLU A 333 14.13 -36.53 -0.53
CA GLU A 333 14.45 -35.11 -0.64
C GLU A 333 13.54 -34.24 0.25
N LEU A 334 12.26 -34.63 0.37
CA LEU A 334 11.29 -33.94 1.23
C LEU A 334 11.66 -34.04 2.71
N ASN A 335 12.00 -35.24 3.18
CA ASN A 335 12.38 -35.46 4.58
C ASN A 335 13.66 -34.70 4.93
N GLU A 336 14.66 -34.70 4.05
CA GLU A 336 15.87 -33.90 4.25
C GLU A 336 15.54 -32.41 4.38
N GLU A 337 14.71 -31.86 3.49
CA GLU A 337 14.37 -30.43 3.49
C GLU A 337 13.45 -30.00 4.63
N LEU A 338 12.60 -30.89 5.14
CA LEU A 338 11.72 -30.62 6.28
C LEU A 338 12.47 -30.71 7.62
N HIS A 339 13.56 -31.47 7.68
CA HIS A 339 14.27 -31.76 8.92
C HIS A 339 15.72 -31.26 8.95
N ALA A 340 16.21 -30.60 7.90
CA ALA A 340 17.57 -30.02 7.84
C ALA A 340 17.86 -28.94 8.90
N ASN A 341 16.84 -28.42 9.59
CA ASN A 341 16.97 -27.41 10.65
C ASN A 341 16.51 -27.89 12.04
N ASN A 342 16.42 -29.21 12.24
CA ASN A 342 16.27 -29.81 13.57
C ASN A 342 17.63 -30.16 14.18
#